data_AF-D0NGQ8-F1
#
_entry.id   AF-D0NGQ8-F1
#
_cell.length_a   1.000
_cell.length_b   1.000
_cell.length_c   1.000
_cell.angle_alpha   90.00
_cell.angle_beta   90.00
_cell.angle_gamma   90.00
#
_symmetry.space_group_name_H-M   'P 1'
#
loop_
_entity.id
_entity.type
_entity.pdbx_description
1 polymer ?
#
loop_
_entity_poly.entity_id
_entity_poly.type
_entity_poly.pdbx_seq_one_letter_code
_entity_poly.pdbx_strand_id
1 'polypeptide(L)' 'MKVAFYLVFLAVTISSTIVALDPCNKKNCKDHVGPVCGNDNVTYASLCDLTSVMCEHPERRVGMGYDGPCGQTSSGSFSF' A
#
# COMPACT_ATOMS: atom_id res chain seq x y z
N MET A 1 -17.97 -17.63 -35.83
CA MET A 1 -16.62 -17.06 -35.56
C MET A 1 -16.62 -15.72 -34.81
N LYS A 2 -17.48 -14.73 -35.11
CA LYS A 2 -17.48 -13.44 -34.36
C LYS A 2 -17.79 -13.58 -32.86
N VAL A 3 -18.73 -14.45 -32.49
CA VAL A 3 -19.13 -14.70 -31.08
C VAL A 3 -17.96 -15.16 -30.22
N ALA A 4 -17.14 -16.10 -30.71
CA ALA A 4 -15.95 -16.56 -30.00
C ALA A 4 -14.92 -15.43 -29.82
N PHE A 5 -14.76 -14.56 -30.82
CA PHE A 5 -13.88 -13.40 -30.75
C PHE A 5 -14.35 -12.42 -29.66
N TYR A 6 -15.64 -12.07 -29.64
CA TYR A 6 -16.20 -11.19 -28.60
C TYR A 6 -16.03 -11.76 -27.18
N LEU A 7 -16.20 -13.08 -26.99
CA LEU A 7 -16.01 -13.72 -25.68
C LEU A 7 -14.56 -13.68 -25.20
N VAL A 8 -13.59 -13.84 -26.10
CA VAL A 8 -12.16 -13.72 -25.78
C VAL A 8 -11.81 -12.29 -25.39
N PHE A 9 -12.31 -11.29 -26.13
CA PHE A 9 -12.09 -9.88 -25.79
C PHE A 9 -12.70 -9.49 -24.44
N LEU A 10 -13.92 -9.95 -24.15
CA LEU A 10 -14.55 -9.73 -22.85
C LEU A 10 -13.73 -10.35 -21.72
N ALA A 11 -13.23 -11.58 -21.88
CA ALA A 11 -12.39 -12.23 -20.86
C ALA A 11 -11.05 -11.50 -20.63
N VAL A 12 -10.44 -10.95 -21.69
CA VAL A 12 -9.22 -10.14 -21.60
C VAL A 12 -9.49 -8.80 -20.93
N THR A 13 -10.60 -8.13 -21.24
CA THR A 13 -10.99 -6.88 -20.56
C THR A 13 -11.37 -7.13 -19.10
N ILE A 14 -12.07 -8.23 -18.79
CA ILE A 14 -12.45 -8.60 -17.42
C ILE A 14 -11.21 -8.94 -16.58
N SER A 15 -10.23 -9.66 -17.17
CA SER A 15 -8.94 -9.97 -16.52
C SER A 15 -8.04 -8.74 -16.35
N SER A 16 -8.19 -7.71 -17.19
CA SER A 16 -7.42 -6.47 -17.12
C SER A 16 -8.06 -5.42 -16.20
N THR A 17 -9.36 -5.52 -15.92
CA THR A 17 -10.06 -4.61 -15.00
C THR A 17 -9.95 -5.01 -13.52
N ILE A 18 -9.55 -6.25 -13.23
CA ILE A 18 -9.08 -6.64 -11.90
C ILE A 18 -7.58 -6.33 -11.77
N VAL A 19 -7.22 -5.06 -11.94
CA VAL A 19 -5.94 -4.58 -11.42
C VAL A 19 -6.06 -4.73 -9.90
N ALA A 20 -5.56 -5.85 -9.36
CA ALA A 20 -5.21 -5.89 -7.95
C ALA A 20 -4.39 -4.62 -7.72
N LEU A 21 -4.85 -3.75 -6.82
CA LEU A 21 -4.03 -2.66 -6.33
C LEU A 21 -2.87 -3.35 -5.61
N ASP A 22 -1.84 -3.73 -6.38
CA ASP A 22 -0.68 -4.43 -5.87
C ASP A 22 -0.06 -3.47 -4.86
N PRO A 23 -0.15 -3.75 -3.55
CA PRO A 23 0.40 -2.84 -2.55
C PRO A 23 1.90 -2.68 -2.79
N CYS A 24 2.54 -3.63 -3.48
CA CYS A 24 3.95 -3.64 -3.81
C CYS A 24 4.35 -2.80 -5.03
N ASN A 25 3.41 -2.17 -5.73
CA ASN A 25 3.71 -1.39 -6.92
C ASN A 25 4.14 0.04 -6.55
N LYS A 26 5.46 0.24 -6.36
CA LYS A 26 6.10 1.50 -5.91
C LYS A 26 6.06 2.65 -6.93
N LYS A 27 4.98 2.84 -7.70
CA LYS A 27 4.95 3.85 -8.78
C LYS A 27 5.01 5.30 -8.29
N ASN A 28 4.56 5.61 -7.07
CA ASN A 28 4.42 6.99 -6.58
C ASN A 28 5.02 7.23 -5.18
N CYS A 29 6.22 6.72 -4.91
CA CYS A 29 6.86 6.89 -3.60
C CYS A 29 7.37 8.30 -3.28
N LYS A 30 7.37 9.21 -4.26
CA LYS A 30 7.77 10.60 -4.05
C LYS A 30 6.75 11.42 -3.29
N ASP A 31 5.48 11.02 -3.30
CA ASP A 31 4.38 11.84 -2.74
C ASP A 31 4.09 11.50 -1.27
N HIS A 32 4.63 10.39 -0.76
CA HIS A 32 4.39 9.92 0.60
C HIS A 32 5.61 10.11 1.51
N VAL A 33 6.11 11.34 1.58
CA VAL A 33 7.24 11.70 2.46
C VAL A 33 6.72 12.01 3.86
N GLY A 34 7.17 11.26 4.86
CA GLY A 34 6.82 11.50 6.26
C GLY A 34 6.83 10.22 7.08
N PRO A 35 7.23 10.29 8.37
CA PRO A 35 7.30 9.11 9.22
C PRO A 35 5.91 8.50 9.44
N VAL A 36 5.83 7.18 9.43
CA VAL A 36 4.64 6.40 9.77
C VAL A 36 4.98 5.35 10.81
N CYS A 37 4.02 5.03 11.67
CA CYS A 37 4.18 3.98 12.66
C CYS A 37 3.57 2.70 12.10
N GLY A 38 4.36 1.63 12.07
CA GLY A 38 3.87 0.29 11.73
C GLY A 38 3.16 -0.38 12.90
N ASN A 39 2.31 -1.37 12.61
CA ASN A 39 1.66 -2.23 13.62
C ASN A 39 2.65 -3.11 14.40
N ASP A 40 3.91 -3.13 13.98
CA ASP A 40 5.04 -3.74 14.69
C ASP A 40 5.75 -2.77 15.65
N ASN A 41 5.18 -1.58 15.89
CA ASN A 41 5.75 -0.47 16.67
C ASN A 41 7.10 0.04 16.13
N VAL A 42 7.38 -0.18 14.84
CA VAL A 42 8.55 0.37 14.15
C VAL A 42 8.16 1.62 13.38
N THR A 43 8.96 2.67 13.49
CA THR A 43 8.80 3.88 12.66
C THR A 43 9.47 3.67 11.31
N TYR A 44 8.70 3.84 10.23
CA TYR A 44 9.19 3.83 8.86
C TYR A 44 9.29 5.26 8.36
N ALA A 45 10.35 5.59 7.60
CA ALA A 45 10.62 6.97 7.17
C ALA A 45 9.58 7.51 6.15
N SER A 46 8.90 6.60 5.47
CA SER A 46 7.80 6.87 4.56
C SER A 46 6.81 5.71 4.54
N LEU A 47 5.60 5.96 4.04
CA LEU A 47 4.66 4.89 3.72
C LEU A 47 5.28 3.88 2.73
N CYS A 48 6.10 4.36 1.79
CA CYS A 48 6.75 3.48 0.83
C CYS A 48 7.80 2.55 1.42
N ASP A 49 8.52 2.99 2.45
CA ASP A 49 9.46 2.12 3.17
C ASP A 49 8.71 1.03 3.92
N LEU A 50 7.60 1.39 4.57
CA LEU A 50 6.70 0.42 5.22
C LEU A 50 6.20 -0.60 4.19
N THR A 51 5.64 -0.13 3.08
CA THR A 51 5.13 -0.98 2.01
C THR A 51 6.21 -1.87 1.38
N SER A 52 7.45 -1.38 1.27
CA SER A 52 8.58 -2.18 0.80
C SER A 52 8.81 -3.39 1.70
N VAL A 53 8.82 -3.17 3.01
CA VAL A 53 8.99 -4.24 4.01
C VAL A 53 7.80 -5.20 4.00
N MET A 54 6.57 -4.70 3.83
CA MET A 54 5.39 -5.57 3.68
C MET A 54 5.53 -6.55 2.51
N CYS A 55 6.15 -6.10 1.42
CA CYS A 55 6.30 -6.87 0.18
C CYS A 55 7.51 -7.79 0.17
N GLU A 56 8.61 -7.35 0.80
CA GLU A 56 9.82 -8.16 0.97
C GLU A 56 9.63 -9.26 2.02
N HIS A 57 8.78 -9.00 3.03
CA HIS A 57 8.55 -9.88 4.17
C HIS A 57 7.05 -10.07 4.50
N PRO A 58 6.27 -10.68 3.60
CA PRO A 58 4.83 -10.87 3.80
C PRO A 58 4.49 -11.73 5.04
N GLU A 59 5.40 -12.61 5.46
CA GLU A 59 5.29 -13.43 6.67
C GLU A 59 5.23 -12.60 7.96
N ARG A 60 5.83 -11.40 7.97
CA ARG A 60 5.84 -10.51 9.14
C ARG A 60 4.50 -9.82 9.35
N ARG A 61 3.64 -9.78 8.33
CA ARG A 61 2.31 -9.12 8.35
C ARG A 61 2.38 -7.69 8.91
N VAL A 62 3.45 -6.98 8.59
CA VAL A 62 3.59 -5.56 8.93
C VAL A 62 2.53 -4.79 8.15
N GLY A 63 2.02 -3.71 8.73
CA GLY A 63 1.06 -2.81 8.09
C GLY A 63 1.13 -1.46 8.78
N MET A 64 0.50 -0.44 8.20
CA MET A 64 0.43 0.88 8.81
C MET A 64 -0.45 0.85 10.04
N GLY A 65 0.07 1.35 11.17
CA GLY A 65 -0.66 1.59 12.41
C GLY A 65 -1.29 2.98 12.43
N TYR A 66 -0.48 4.03 12.26
CA TYR A 66 -0.94 5.43 12.18
C TYR A 66 0.09 6.34 11.47
N ASP A 67 -0.38 7.51 11.01
CA ASP A 67 0.46 8.58 10.48
C ASP A 67 1.29 9.23 11.59
N GLY A 68 2.59 9.44 11.36
CA GLY A 68 3.53 9.93 12.36
C GLY A 68 4.39 8.80 12.97
N PRO A 69 5.45 9.12 13.69
CA PRO A 69 6.37 8.13 14.25
C PRO A 69 5.81 7.46 15.50
N CYS A 70 6.25 6.22 15.75
CA CYS A 70 5.88 5.49 16.94
C CYS A 70 6.38 6.16 18.22
N GLY A 71 5.65 5.99 19.32
CA GLY A 71 6.08 6.48 20.64
C GLY A 71 5.97 8.00 20.82
N GLN A 72 5.53 8.74 19.79
CA GLN A 72 4.98 10.07 20.00
C GLN A 72 3.58 9.92 20.62
N THR A 73 3.54 9.62 21.92
CA THR A 73 2.36 9.89 22.73
C THR A 73 2.06 11.37 22.61
N SER A 74 0.91 11.70 22.05
CA SER A 74 0.39 13.05 21.86
C SER A 74 0.48 13.90 23.14
N SER A 75 1.59 14.60 23.35
CA SER A 75 1.69 15.74 24.27
C SER A 75 1.35 17.04 23.53
N GLY A 76 0.32 17.01 22.69
CA GLY A 76 -0.21 18.19 22.00
C GLY A 76 -0.07 18.12 20.48
N SER A 77 -1.16 17.75 19.81
CA SER A 77 -1.57 18.21 18.47
C SER A 77 -2.96 17.68 18.15
N PHE A 78 -3.93 17.94 19.02
CA PHE A 78 -5.30 18.18 18.55
C PHE A 78 -5.46 19.70 18.53
N SER A 79 -5.08 20.33 17.42
CA SER A 79 -5.53 21.70 17.12
C SER A 79 -6.70 21.59 16.15
N PHE A 80 -7.90 21.58 16.71
CA PHE A 80 -9.12 22.06 16.07
C PHE A 80 -9.86 22.94 17.08
#